data_AF-A0AAE6KWJ0-F1
#
_entry.id   AF-A0AAE6KWJ0-F1
#
_cell.length_a   1.000
_cell.length_b   1.000
_cell.length_c   1.000
_cell.angle_alpha   90.00
_cell.angle_beta   90.00
_cell.angle_gamma   90.00
#
_symmetry.space_group_name_H-M   'P 1'
#
loop_
_entity.id
_entity.type
_entity.pdbx_description
1 polymer ?
#
loop_
_entity_poly.entity_id
_entity_poly.type
_entity_poly.pdbx_seq_one_letter_code
_entity_poly.pdbx_strand_id
1 'polypeptide(L)'
;MADDPLERQHQREREQERKRLREEEQKDLDVESHRGPRPLEGYAGGHTTWTGQQDDDSARRVHAGDAQASWEASERQARLEPEPEPAGSEDEPPPGGERSR
;
A
#
# COMPACT_ATOMS: atom_id res chain seq x y z
N MET A 1 9.89 38.56 28.04
CA MET A 1 11.29 38.39 27.56
C MET A 1 11.96 37.49 28.58
N ALA A 2 12.59 36.38 28.18
CA ALA A 2 13.12 35.39 29.11
C ALA A 2 14.32 35.98 29.87
N ASP A 3 14.07 36.46 31.08
CA ASP A 3 15.04 37.12 31.97
C ASP A 3 15.67 36.16 32.98
N ASP A 4 15.33 34.87 32.93
CA ASP A 4 15.96 33.84 33.76
C ASP A 4 17.20 33.22 33.05
N PRO A 5 18.40 33.29 33.65
CA PRO A 5 19.61 32.69 33.10
C PRO A 5 19.51 31.18 32.88
N LEU A 6 18.73 30.45 33.69
CA LEU A 6 18.46 29.02 33.48
C LEU A 6 17.66 28.80 32.19
N GLU A 7 16.62 29.59 31.97
CA GLU A 7 15.78 29.46 30.78
C GLU A 7 16.57 29.71 29.48
N ARG A 8 17.52 30.67 29.51
CA ARG A 8 18.45 30.92 28.39
C ARG A 8 19.40 29.75 28.13
N GLN A 9 19.87 29.06 29.18
CA GLN A 9 20.69 27.86 29.02
C GLN A 9 19.90 26.73 28.36
N HIS A 10 18.69 26.45 28.85
CA HIS A 10 17.82 25.41 28.29
C HIS A 10 17.37 25.72 26.85
N GLN A 11 17.23 27.00 26.49
CA GLN A 11 16.99 27.41 25.10
C GLN A 11 18.19 27.10 24.20
N ARG A 12 19.42 27.40 24.64
CA ARG A 12 20.65 27.10 23.90
C ARG A 12 20.87 25.60 23.70
N GLU A 13 20.57 24.79 24.71
CA GLU A 13 20.65 23.33 24.62
C GLU A 13 19.66 22.78 23.59
N ARG A 14 18.40 23.22 23.64
CA ARG A 14 17.39 22.86 22.64
C ARG A 14 17.75 23.32 21.23
N GLU A 15 18.35 24.50 21.08
CA GLU A 15 18.81 24.98 19.77
C GLU A 15 19.95 24.12 19.20
N GLN A 16 20.87 23.67 20.05
CA GLN A 16 21.95 22.76 19.63
C GLN A 16 21.42 21.40 19.22
N GLU A 17 20.49 20.82 19.99
CA GLU A 17 19.83 19.56 19.63
C GLU A 17 19.08 19.67 18.31
N ARG A 18 18.30 20.75 18.12
CA ARG A 18 17.60 20.99 16.85
C ARG A 18 18.56 21.15 15.67
N LYS A 19 19.73 21.77 15.90
CA LYS A 19 20.75 21.90 14.87
C LYS A 19 21.33 20.53 14.49
N ARG A 20 21.64 19.67 15.47
CA ARG A 20 22.11 18.30 15.21
C ARG A 20 21.10 17.48 14.42
N LEU A 21 19.83 17.53 14.81
CA LEU A 21 18.76 16.81 14.09
C LEU A 21 18.63 17.26 12.63
N ARG A 22 18.72 18.57 12.36
CA ARG A 22 18.71 19.09 10.98
C ARG A 22 19.92 18.63 10.17
N GLU A 23 21.09 18.53 10.79
CA GLU A 23 22.30 18.04 10.13
C GLU A 23 22.21 16.55 9.80
N GLU A 24 21.55 15.75 10.63
CA GLU A 24 21.27 14.34 10.37
C GLU A 24 20.24 14.16 9.26
N GLU A 25 19.12 14.88 9.33
CA GLU A 25 18.08 14.89 8.30
C GLU A 25 18.66 15.29 6.93
N GLN A 26 19.52 16.30 6.88
CA GLN A 26 20.16 16.71 5.63
C GLN A 26 21.04 15.58 5.04
N LYS A 27 21.77 14.83 5.88
CA LYS A 27 22.58 13.70 5.41
C LYS A 27 21.71 12.57 4.87
N ASP A 28 20.59 12.28 5.53
CA ASP A 28 19.66 11.25 5.08
C ASP A 28 19.02 11.65 3.75
N LEU A 29 18.59 12.91 3.60
CA LEU A 29 18.08 13.45 2.34
C LEU A 29 19.13 13.44 1.22
N ASP A 30 20.40 13.73 1.54
CA ASP A 30 21.49 13.65 0.58
C ASP A 30 21.71 12.19 0.14
N VAL A 31 21.63 11.22 1.04
CA VAL A 31 21.72 9.79 0.68
C VAL A 31 20.52 9.37 -0.18
N GLU A 32 19.31 9.78 0.18
CA GLU A 32 18.08 9.44 -0.54
C GLU A 32 18.01 10.09 -1.93
N SER A 33 18.46 11.34 -2.08
CA SER A 33 18.49 12.04 -3.37
C SER A 33 19.44 11.38 -4.39
N HIS A 34 20.52 10.75 -3.91
CA HIS A 34 21.45 10.00 -4.76
C HIS A 34 21.09 8.51 -4.87
N ARG A 35 20.12 8.04 -4.09
CA ARG A 35 19.66 6.65 -4.12
C ARG A 35 18.72 6.46 -5.30
N GLY A 36 19.29 6.00 -6.41
CA GLY A 36 18.51 5.52 -7.55
C GLY A 36 17.62 4.32 -7.17
N PRO A 37 16.71 3.91 -8.07
CA PRO A 37 15.90 2.72 -7.86
C PRO A 37 16.82 1.54 -7.53
N ARG A 38 16.50 0.81 -6.45
CA ARG A 38 17.22 -0.43 -6.14
C ARG A 38 17.11 -1.32 -7.38
N PRO A 39 18.23 -1.86 -7.90
CA PRO A 39 18.13 -2.83 -8.98
C PRO A 39 17.23 -3.96 -8.48
N LEU A 40 16.26 -4.35 -9.30
CA LEU A 40 15.39 -5.46 -8.97
C LEU A 40 16.20 -6.76 -9.11
N GLU A 41 17.05 -7.05 -8.13
CA GLU A 41 17.70 -8.34 -8.00
C GLU A 41 16.60 -9.41 -7.90
N GLY A 42 16.49 -10.25 -8.93
CA GLY A 42 15.45 -11.27 -9.04
C GLY A 42 14.27 -10.91 -9.95
N TYR A 43 14.18 -9.69 -10.50
CA TYR A 43 13.29 -9.42 -11.65
C TYR A 43 13.96 -9.92 -12.91
N ALA A 44 14.18 -11.23 -12.95
CA ALA A 44 14.15 -11.91 -14.22
C ALA A 44 12.75 -11.64 -14.76
N GLY A 45 12.65 -11.01 -15.94
CA GLY A 45 11.49 -11.15 -16.82
C GLY A 45 11.36 -12.62 -17.26
N GLY A 46 11.38 -13.54 -16.30
CA GLY A 46 11.30 -14.96 -16.47
C GLY A 46 9.92 -15.21 -17.02
N HIS A 47 9.90 -15.66 -18.26
CA HIS A 47 8.73 -16.20 -18.91
C HIS A 47 8.01 -17.12 -17.93
N THR A 48 6.92 -16.62 -17.35
CA THR A 48 5.94 -17.51 -16.78
C THR A 48 5.39 -18.33 -17.95
N THR A 49 4.94 -19.56 -17.71
CA THR A 49 4.16 -20.31 -18.71
C THR A 49 2.79 -19.67 -18.95
N TRP A 50 2.48 -18.59 -18.23
CA TRP A 50 1.27 -17.80 -18.32
C TRP A 50 1.42 -16.75 -19.41
N THR A 51 0.67 -16.91 -20.49
CA THR A 51 0.65 -15.96 -21.61
C THR A 51 -0.33 -14.82 -21.34
N GLY A 52 -0.08 -13.64 -21.91
CA GLY A 52 -1.02 -12.51 -21.83
C GLY A 52 -2.42 -12.84 -22.36
N GLN A 53 -2.53 -13.78 -23.30
CA GLN A 53 -3.83 -14.23 -23.81
C GLN A 53 -4.62 -15.06 -22.78
N GLN A 54 -3.93 -15.85 -21.94
CA GLN A 54 -4.57 -16.54 -20.81
C GLN A 54 -5.00 -15.55 -19.73
N ASP A 55 -4.24 -14.46 -19.56
CA ASP A 55 -4.61 -13.36 -18.68
C ASP A 55 -5.87 -12.66 -19.17
N ASP A 56 -5.92 -12.27 -20.45
CA ASP A 56 -7.08 -11.61 -21.05
C ASP A 56 -8.34 -12.49 -21.00
N ASP A 57 -8.21 -13.79 -21.27
CA ASP A 57 -9.35 -14.71 -21.22
C ASP A 57 -9.83 -14.98 -19.78
N SER A 58 -8.91 -15.01 -18.82
CA SER A 58 -9.24 -15.08 -17.39
C SER A 58 -9.94 -13.80 -16.93
N ALA A 59 -9.38 -12.64 -17.27
CA ALA A 59 -9.91 -11.32 -16.93
C ALA A 59 -11.32 -11.14 -17.52
N ARG A 60 -11.57 -11.56 -18.75
CA ARG A 60 -12.91 -11.54 -19.37
C ARG A 60 -13.92 -12.41 -18.62
N ARG A 61 -13.51 -13.52 -18.02
CA ARG A 61 -14.42 -14.40 -17.25
C ARG A 61 -14.71 -13.85 -15.87
N VAL A 62 -13.68 -13.39 -15.17
CA VAL A 62 -13.79 -12.88 -13.80
C VAL A 62 -14.48 -11.51 -13.77
N HIS A 63 -14.11 -10.61 -14.68
CA HIS A 63 -14.54 -9.21 -14.67
C HIS A 63 -15.66 -8.90 -15.67
N ALA A 64 -16.32 -9.91 -16.26
CA ALA A 64 -17.39 -9.72 -17.25
C ALA A 64 -18.49 -8.74 -16.79
N GLY A 65 -18.79 -8.74 -15.49
CA GLY A 65 -19.86 -7.95 -14.88
C GLY A 65 -19.41 -6.69 -14.14
N ASP A 66 -18.11 -6.46 -13.97
CA ASP A 66 -17.60 -5.43 -13.05
C ASP A 66 -18.02 -4.02 -13.47
N ALA A 67 -18.01 -3.74 -14.78
CA ALA A 67 -18.42 -2.44 -15.30
C ALA A 67 -19.90 -2.16 -15.00
N GLN A 68 -20.76 -3.16 -15.17
CA GLN A 68 -22.18 -3.02 -14.89
C GLN A 68 -22.45 -2.93 -13.38
N ALA A 69 -21.81 -3.81 -12.59
CA ALA A 69 -21.93 -3.81 -11.13
C ALA A 69 -21.45 -2.49 -10.52
N SER A 70 -20.37 -1.92 -11.05
CA SER A 70 -19.85 -0.62 -10.64
C SER A 70 -20.81 0.52 -10.99
N TRP A 71 -21.42 0.48 -12.17
CA TRP A 71 -22.41 1.47 -12.59
C TRP A 71 -23.66 1.42 -11.70
N GLU A 72 -24.21 0.22 -11.45
CA GLU A 72 -25.36 0.04 -10.57
C GLU A 72 -25.08 0.45 -9.13
N ALA A 73 -23.90 0.12 -8.60
CA ALA A 73 -23.47 0.56 -7.27
C ALA A 73 -23.39 2.09 -7.18
N SER A 74 -22.84 2.73 -8.22
CA SER A 74 -22.76 4.20 -8.32
C SER A 74 -24.15 4.83 -8.35
N GLU A 75 -25.10 4.27 -9.12
CA GLU A 75 -26.47 4.78 -9.15
C GLU A 75 -27.17 4.63 -7.79
N ARG A 76 -26.97 3.51 -7.10
CA ARG A 76 -27.54 3.28 -5.75
C ARG A 76 -27.00 4.28 -4.72
N GLN A 77 -25.70 4.55 -4.77
CA GLN A 77 -25.08 5.57 -3.93
C GLN A 77 -25.65 6.96 -4.19
N ALA A 78 -25.86 7.33 -5.46
CA ALA A 78 -26.52 8.59 -5.83
C ALA A 78 -27.97 8.67 -5.34
N ARG A 79 -28.66 7.52 -5.23
CA ARG A 79 -30.03 7.40 -4.69
C ARG A 79 -30.09 7.28 -3.15
N LEU A 80 -28.95 7.27 -2.45
CA LEU A 80 -28.84 7.03 -1.00
C LEU A 80 -29.50 5.71 -0.55
N GLU A 81 -29.47 4.69 -1.41
CA GLU A 81 -29.94 3.36 -1.05
C GLU A 81 -28.93 2.67 -0.11
N PRO A 82 -29.40 1.91 0.90
CA PRO A 82 -28.51 1.16 1.78
C PRO A 82 -27.73 0.10 0.99
N GLU A 83 -26.46 -0.12 1.37
CA GLU A 83 -25.63 -1.13 0.71
C GLU A 83 -26.22 -2.54 0.89
N PRO A 84 -26.21 -3.39 -0.16
CA PRO A 84 -26.62 -4.77 -0.03
C PRO A 84 -25.62 -5.54 0.83
N GLU A 85 -26.12 -6.46 1.66
CA GLU A 85 -25.28 -7.40 2.40
C GLU A 85 -24.39 -8.19 1.42
N PRO A 86 -23.09 -8.38 1.71
CA PRO A 86 -22.21 -9.13 0.85
C PRO A 86 -22.75 -10.57 0.73
N ALA A 87 -23.07 -10.98 -0.50
CA ALA A 87 -23.36 -12.38 -0.78
C ALA A 87 -22.12 -13.19 -0.36
N GLY A 88 -22.30 -14.11 0.59
CA GLY A 88 -21.22 -14.87 1.20
C GLY A 88 -20.27 -15.41 0.14
N SER A 89 -18.99 -15.08 0.29
CA SER A 89 -17.91 -15.72 -0.45
C SER A 89 -17.96 -17.22 -0.14
N GLU A 90 -18.45 -18.03 -1.08
CA GLU A 90 -18.21 -19.48 -1.09
C GLU A 90 -16.73 -19.73 -1.42
N ASP A 91 -15.85 -19.32 -0.52
CA ASP A 91 -14.51 -19.88 -0.36
C ASP A 91 -14.66 -21.04 0.64
N GLU A 92 -15.43 -22.06 0.25
CA GLU A 92 -15.53 -23.31 1.01
C GLU A 92 -14.35 -24.19 0.59
N PRO A 93 -13.33 -24.43 1.47
CA PRO A 93 -12.31 -25.42 1.16
C PRO A 93 -12.98 -26.81 1.09
N PRO A 94 -12.64 -27.65 0.10
CA PRO A 94 -13.31 -28.94 -0.08
C PRO A 94 -13.19 -29.81 1.19
N PRO A 95 -14.28 -30.40 1.69
CA PRO A 95 -14.24 -31.27 2.84
C PRO A 95 -13.62 -32.63 2.46
N GLY A 96 -12.51 -32.98 3.12
CA GLY A 96 -12.10 -34.37 3.30
C GLY A 96 -11.21 -34.99 2.21
N GLY A 97 -9.90 -34.85 2.37
CA GLY A 97 -8.93 -35.82 1.87
C GLY A 97 -8.46 -36.69 3.03
N GLU A 98 -9.06 -37.87 3.18
CA GLU A 98 -8.71 -38.87 4.18
C GLU A 98 -7.21 -39.22 4.10
N ARG A 99 -6.45 -38.97 5.18
CA ARG A 99 -5.14 -39.60 5.34
C ARG A 99 -5.36 -41.05 5.75
N SER A 100 -5.51 -41.92 4.76
CA SER A 100 -5.43 -43.36 4.95
C SER A 100 -3.96 -43.77 5.12
N ARG A 101 -3.67 -44.22 6.36
CA ARG A 101 -2.61 -45.13 6.84
C ARG A 101 -1.14 -44.75 6.63
#